data_AF-A0A1V5ITZ5-F1
#
_entry.id   AF-A0A1V5ITZ5-F1
#
_cell.length_a   1.000
_cell.length_b   1.000
_cell.length_c   1.000
_cell.angle_alpha   90.00
_cell.angle_beta   90.00
_cell.angle_gamma   90.00
#
_symmetry.space_group_name_H-M   'P 1'
#
loop_
_entity.id
_entity.type
_entity.pdbx_description
1 polymer ?
#
loop_
_entity_poly.entity_id
_entity_poly.type
_entity_poly.pdbx_seq_one_letter_code
_entity_poly.pdbx_strand_id
1 'polypeptide(L)'
;MRRDEMTFRQAEKKLAAIAAQVGDCHAVEYRRFTLSSERVETKCVLYIGKVGHIEGPTWEVAFRNLDQKLNPSKYIERMPEVSA
;
A
#
# COMPACT_ATOMS: atom_id res chain seq x y z
N MET A 1 -8.76 -23.13 3.19
CA MET A 1 -9.01 -21.71 3.48
C MET A 1 -7.66 -21.02 3.55
N ARG A 2 -7.35 -20.09 2.63
CA ARG A 2 -6.11 -19.29 2.74
C ARG A 2 -6.24 -18.41 4.00
N ARG A 3 -5.27 -18.50 4.90
CA ARG A 3 -5.34 -17.96 6.26
C ARG A 3 -4.82 -16.53 6.38
N ASP A 4 -4.36 -15.93 5.28
CA ASP A 4 -3.50 -14.74 5.34
C ASP A 4 -3.88 -13.68 4.30
N GLU A 5 -5.17 -13.38 4.13
CA GLU A 5 -5.60 -12.16 3.45
C GLU A 5 -6.06 -11.15 4.50
N MET A 6 -5.39 -9.99 4.55
CA MET A 6 -5.75 -8.88 5.41
C MET A 6 -7.17 -8.42 5.07
N THR A 7 -7.99 -8.25 6.10
CA THR A 7 -9.35 -7.72 5.97
C THR A 7 -9.34 -6.20 5.84
N PHE A 8 -10.43 -5.62 5.32
CA PHE A 8 -10.62 -4.17 5.27
C PHE A 8 -10.39 -3.49 6.63
N ARG A 9 -10.93 -4.07 7.71
CA ARG A 9 -10.78 -3.53 9.08
C ARG A 9 -9.34 -3.59 9.59
N GLN A 10 -8.60 -4.64 9.22
CA GLN A 10 -7.17 -4.72 9.55
C GLN A 10 -6.37 -3.69 8.76
N ALA A 11 -6.70 -3.48 7.48
CA ALA A 11 -6.08 -2.44 6.66
C ALA A 11 -6.34 -1.04 7.21
N GLU A 12 -7.59 -0.73 7.57
CA GLU A 12 -7.95 0.55 8.18
C GLU A 12 -7.16 0.80 9.47
N LYS A 13 -7.15 -0.16 10.40
CA LYS A 13 -6.38 -0.04 11.65
C LYS A 13 -4.88 0.15 11.41
N LYS A 14 -4.32 -0.61 10.48
CA LYS A 14 -2.89 -0.50 10.13
C LYS A 14 -2.57 0.86 9.53
N LEU A 15 -3.41 1.36 8.62
CA LEU A 15 -3.22 2.67 8.00
C LEU A 15 -3.38 3.79 9.03
N ALA A 16 -4.37 3.71 9.92
CA ALA A 16 -4.57 4.67 11.00
C ALA A 16 -3.33 4.81 11.90
N ALA A 17 -2.72 3.68 12.27
CA ALA A 17 -1.50 3.67 13.08
C ALA A 17 -0.29 4.31 12.38
N ILE A 18 -0.20 4.18 11.05
CA ILE A 18 0.83 4.84 10.24
C ILE A 18 0.52 6.34 10.14
N ALA A 19 -0.72 6.70 9.80
CA ALA A 19 -1.17 8.08 9.65
C ALA A 19 -1.00 8.91 10.94
N ALA A 20 -1.23 8.29 12.09
CA ALA A 20 -0.99 8.90 13.40
C ALA A 20 0.48 9.30 13.61
N GLN A 21 1.44 8.54 13.07
CA GLN A 21 2.88 8.88 13.17
C GLN A 21 3.26 10.08 12.30
N VAL A 22 2.56 10.28 11.17
CA VAL A 22 2.79 11.40 10.24
C VAL A 22 1.89 12.62 10.53
N GLY A 23 0.93 12.48 11.46
CA GLY A 23 -0.01 13.51 11.85
C GLY A 23 -0.94 13.93 10.71
N ASP A 24 -1.58 12.96 10.06
CA ASP A 24 -2.40 13.23 8.88
C ASP A 24 -3.71 12.43 8.82
N CYS A 25 -4.64 12.91 7.99
CA CYS A 25 -5.85 12.19 7.63
C CYS A 25 -5.53 10.91 6.84
N HIS A 26 -6.41 9.92 6.97
CA HIS A 26 -6.27 8.65 6.27
C HIS A 26 -7.61 8.13 5.78
N ALA A 27 -7.57 7.33 4.71
CA ALA A 27 -8.71 6.57 4.23
C ALA A 27 -8.24 5.27 3.56
N VAL A 28 -9.06 4.24 3.64
CA VAL A 28 -8.89 3.00 2.88
C VAL A 28 -10.06 2.81 1.94
N GLU A 29 -9.81 2.31 0.74
CA GLU A 29 -10.85 2.02 -0.24
C GLU A 29 -10.60 0.67 -0.91
N TYR A 30 -11.66 -0.12 -1.05
CA TYR A 30 -11.65 -1.34 -1.86
C TYR A 30 -12.49 -1.11 -3.12
N ARG A 31 -11.85 -1.17 -4.28
CA ARG A 31 -12.50 -1.08 -5.57
C ARG A 31 -12.49 -2.45 -6.25
N ARG A 32 -13.64 -2.85 -6.77
CA ARG A 32 -13.78 -3.99 -7.67
C ARG A 32 -14.39 -3.49 -8.96
N PHE A 33 -13.75 -3.77 -10.09
CA PHE A 33 -14.23 -3.33 -11.40
C PHE A 33 -14.12 -4.46 -12.41
N THR A 34 -15.07 -4.49 -13.34
CA THR A 34 -15.10 -5.43 -14.44
C THR A 34 -14.59 -4.70 -15.68
N LEU A 35 -13.53 -5.22 -16.28
CA LEU A 35 -12.97 -4.69 -17.53
C LEU A 35 -13.86 -5.08 -18.70
N SER A 36 -13.70 -4.40 -19.84
CA SER A 36 -14.40 -4.73 -21.09
C SER A 36 -14.12 -6.16 -21.58
N SER A 37 -13.03 -6.77 -21.13
CA SER A 37 -12.68 -8.17 -21.34
C SER A 37 -13.38 -9.15 -20.39
N GLU A 38 -14.38 -8.70 -19.63
CA GLU A 38 -15.05 -9.42 -18.54
C GLU A 38 -14.13 -9.82 -17.37
N ARG A 39 -12.84 -9.49 -17.45
CA ARG A 39 -11.89 -9.71 -16.36
C ARG A 39 -12.26 -8.82 -15.18
N VAL A 40 -12.46 -9.45 -14.03
CA VAL A 40 -12.65 -8.77 -12.75
C VAL A 40 -11.29 -8.44 -12.17
N GLU A 41 -11.09 -7.17 -11.83
CA GLU A 41 -9.93 -6.72 -11.07
C GLU A 41 -10.33 -6.12 -9.73
N THR A 42 -9.39 -6.22 -8.80
CA THR A 42 -9.51 -5.70 -7.43
C THR A 42 -8.38 -4.73 -7.18
N LYS A 43 -8.71 -3.64 -6.48
CA LYS A 43 -7.76 -2.59 -6.15
C LYS A 43 -8.01 -2.10 -4.75
N CYS A 44 -7.00 -2.30 -3.91
CA CYS A 44 -6.93 -1.80 -2.55
C CYS A 44 -6.18 -0.47 -2.58
N VAL A 45 -6.79 0.60 -2.09
CA VAL A 45 -6.24 1.97 -2.11
C VAL A 45 -6.07 2.45 -0.68
N LEU A 46 -4.90 3.00 -0.40
CA LEU A 46 -4.50 3.63 0.85
C LEU A 46 -4.29 5.11 0.59
N TYR A 47 -4.88 5.96 1.42
CA TYR A 47 -4.72 7.41 1.37
C TYR A 47 -4.11 7.92 2.68
N ILE A 48 -3.07 8.73 2.58
CA ILE A 48 -2.55 9.55 3.68
C ILE A 48 -2.32 10.96 3.11
N GLY A 49 -2.90 12.00 3.71
CA GLY A 49 -2.96 13.35 3.13
C GLY A 49 -1.66 13.85 2.49
N LYS A 50 -0.56 13.91 3.26
CA LYS A 50 0.78 14.33 2.81
C LYS A 50 1.48 13.35 1.86
N VAL A 51 1.07 12.09 1.84
CA VAL A 51 1.71 11.04 1.01
C VAL A 51 0.99 10.87 -0.33
N GLY A 52 -0.31 11.13 -0.37
CA GLY A 52 -1.19 10.87 -1.49
C GLY A 52 -1.74 9.44 -1.49
N HIS A 53 -2.12 8.97 -2.68
CA HIS A 53 -2.77 7.68 -2.89
C HIS A 53 -1.74 6.61 -3.23
N ILE A 54 -1.86 5.44 -2.61
CA ILE A 54 -1.07 4.24 -2.88
C ILE A 54 -1.99 3.07 -3.08
N GLU A 55 -1.67 2.21 -4.04
CA GLU A 55 -2.58 1.17 -4.49
C GLU A 55 -1.87 -0.16 -4.72
N GLY A 56 -2.65 -1.24 -4.65
CA GLY A 56 -2.21 -2.59 -4.98
C GLY A 56 -3.40 -3.53 -5.20
N PRO A 57 -3.18 -4.67 -5.86
CA PRO A 57 -4.23 -5.67 -6.08
C PRO A 57 -4.74 -6.31 -4.77
N THR A 58 -3.91 -6.29 -3.71
CA THR A 58 -4.27 -6.70 -2.34
C THR A 58 -3.79 -5.65 -1.34
N TRP A 59 -4.28 -5.72 -0.09
CA TRP A 59 -3.85 -4.82 0.98
C TRP A 59 -2.36 -4.98 1.29
N GLU A 60 -1.83 -6.19 1.30
CA GLU A 60 -0.41 -6.47 1.55
C GLU A 60 0.46 -5.77 0.50
N VAL A 61 0.07 -5.86 -0.77
CA VAL A 61 0.79 -5.17 -1.85
C VAL A 61 0.69 -3.66 -1.70
N ALA A 62 -0.50 -3.13 -1.40
CA ALA A 62 -0.68 -1.69 -1.18
C ALA A 62 0.18 -1.18 -0.01
N PHE A 63 0.24 -1.92 1.11
CA PHE A 63 1.08 -1.56 2.26
C PHE A 63 2.58 -1.69 1.98
N ARG A 64 2.99 -2.68 1.18
CA ARG A 64 4.40 -2.79 0.76
C ARG A 64 4.80 -1.59 -0.11
N ASN A 65 3.94 -1.19 -1.05
CA ASN A 65 4.17 0.00 -1.88
C ASN A 65 4.20 1.29 -1.01
N LEU A 66 3.36 1.35 0.03
CA LEU A 66 3.37 2.45 0.99
C LEU A 66 4.68 2.49 1.80
N ASP A 67 5.15 1.34 2.30
CA ASP A 67 6.42 1.27 3.04
C ASP A 67 7.61 1.67 2.16
N GLN A 68 7.64 1.25 0.90
CA GLN A 68 8.65 1.69 -0.06
C GLN A 68 8.65 3.20 -0.26
N LYS A 69 7.47 3.83 -0.31
CA LYS A 69 7.36 5.28 -0.48
C LYS A 69 7.76 6.06 0.78
N LEU A 70 7.41 5.54 1.97
CA LEU A 70 7.75 6.17 3.24
C LEU A 70 9.21 5.96 3.64
N ASN A 71 9.79 4.81 3.28
CA ASN A 71 11.12 4.39 3.68
C ASN A 71 11.99 3.99 2.46
N PRO A 72 12.22 4.87 1.49
CA PRO A 72 12.94 4.52 0.26
C PRO A 72 14.36 4.01 0.54
N SER A 73 15.02 4.50 1.59
CA SER A 73 16.36 4.08 2.02
C SER A 73 16.47 2.61 2.41
N LYS A 74 15.38 1.93 2.81
CA LYS A 74 15.37 0.48 3.06
C LYS A 74 15.46 -0.35 1.77
N TYR A 75 15.14 0.25 0.63
CA TYR A 75 14.99 -0.42 -0.67
C TYR A 75 16.01 0.03 -1.70
N ILE A 76 16.80 1.06 -1.39
CA ILE A 76 18.01 1.38 -2.13
C ILE A 76 19.05 0.32 -1.74
N GLU A 77 19.11 -0.77 -2.50
CA GLU A 77 20.29 -1.64 -2.48
C GLU A 77 21.52 -0.74 -2.65
N ARG A 78 22.49 -0.89 -1.73
CA ARG A 78 23.81 -0.28 -1.88
C ARG A 78 24.30 -0.65 -3.27
N MET A 79 24.36 0.33 -4.18
CA MET A 79 25.14 0.15 -5.40
C MET A 79 26.53 -0.29 -4.93
N PRO A 80 27.08 -1.40 -5.44
CA PRO A 80 28.48 -1.69 -5.17
C PRO A 80 29.25 -0.47 -5.66
N GLU A 81 30.05 0.12 -4.77
CA GLU A 81 30.97 1.18 -5.15
C GLU A 81 31.75 0.64 -6.35
N VAL A 82 31.50 1.19 -7.54
CA VAL A 82 32.32 0.89 -8.70
C VAL A 82 33.62 1.61 -8.42
N SER A 83 34.57 0.88 -7.82
CA SER A 83 35.95 1.34 -7.67
C SER A 83 36.49 1.69 -9.07
N ALA A 84 36.69 2.98 -9.30
CA ALA A 84 37.48 3.50 -10.41
C ALA A 84 38.69 4.24 -9.82
#